data_AF-A0AAX1C8Z5-F1
#
_entry.id   AF-A0AAX1C8Z5-F1
#
_cell.length_a   1.000
_cell.length_b   1.000
_cell.length_c   1.000
_cell.angle_alpha   90.00
_cell.angle_beta   90.00
_cell.angle_gamma   90.00
#
_symmetry.space_group_name_H-M   'P 1'
#
loop_
_entity.id
_entity.type
_entity.pdbx_description
1 polymer ?
#
loop_
_entity_poly.entity_id
_entity_poly.type
_entity_poly.pdbx_seq_one_letter_code
_entity_poly.pdbx_strand_id
1 'polypeptide(L)'
;MGHKTLKFSHILEAGAWNMRVLKIECPECGAKAVIRKTNRKHRQIADIYCACADVECGYTFVMNLTFSHTLSPSAKTGDQLLQTVLNNLKPEQRQMALDLLRTAAA
;
A
#
# COMPACT_ATOMS: atom_id res chain seq x y z
N MET A 1 -21.80 -2.42 -23.54
CA MET A 1 -21.52 -2.85 -22.15
C MET A 1 -20.76 -1.74 -21.45
N GLY A 2 -21.45 -0.84 -20.74
CA GLY A 2 -20.83 0.27 -20.03
C GLY A 2 -20.37 -0.17 -18.65
N HIS A 3 -19.07 -0.08 -18.37
CA HIS A 3 -18.56 -0.24 -17.02
C HIS A 3 -19.10 0.91 -16.17
N LYS A 4 -20.05 0.62 -15.29
CA LYS A 4 -20.54 1.58 -14.29
C LYS A 4 -19.36 1.95 -13.41
N THR A 5 -18.84 3.17 -13.56
CA THR A 5 -17.89 3.75 -12.62
C THR A 5 -18.63 3.92 -11.29
N LEU A 6 -18.28 3.11 -10.28
CA LEU A 6 -18.74 3.34 -8.92
C LEU A 6 -18.16 4.69 -8.47
N LYS A 7 -18.95 5.76 -8.59
CA LYS A 7 -18.72 6.97 -7.80
C LYS A 7 -18.87 6.51 -6.36
N PHE A 8 -17.75 6.45 -5.64
CA PHE A 8 -17.70 6.21 -4.20
C PHE A 8 -18.24 7.47 -3.50
N SER A 9 -19.53 7.76 -3.71
CA SER A 9 -20.24 8.81 -3.01
C SER A 9 -20.60 8.28 -1.63
N HIS A 10 -19.75 8.63 -0.66
CA HIS A 10 -20.06 8.81 0.75
C HIS A 10 -21.07 7.84 1.39
N ILE A 11 -20.55 6.81 2.06
CA ILE A 11 -21.14 6.31 3.30
C ILE A 11 -20.26 6.88 4.42
N LEU A 12 -20.75 7.93 5.08
CA LEU A 12 -20.10 8.59 6.22
C LEU A 12 -20.40 7.79 7.48
N GLU A 13 -19.56 6.81 7.78
CA GLU A 13 -19.42 6.31 9.14
C GLU A 13 -18.46 7.21 9.93
N ALA A 14 -18.74 7.41 11.23
CA ALA A 14 -18.07 8.36 12.11
C ALA A 14 -16.52 8.21 12.22
N GLY A 15 -15.94 7.13 11.69
CA GLY A 15 -14.49 6.90 11.63
C GLY A 15 -13.76 7.51 10.42
N ALA A 16 -14.46 8.12 9.46
CA ALA A 16 -13.87 8.53 8.17
C ALA A 16 -13.17 9.91 8.14
N TRP A 17 -13.19 10.67 9.25
CA TRP A 17 -12.80 12.09 9.25
C TRP A 17 -11.29 12.38 9.08
N ASN A 18 -10.42 11.36 9.11
CA ASN A 18 -8.97 11.52 8.99
C ASN A 18 -8.33 10.61 7.93
N MET A 19 -8.99 10.41 6.78
CA MET A 19 -8.40 9.61 5.70
C MET A 19 -7.26 10.38 5.01
N ARG A 20 -6.02 9.91 5.21
CA ARG A 20 -4.86 10.39 4.45
C ARG A 20 -4.93 9.87 3.01
N VAL A 21 -5.12 10.77 2.07
CA VAL A 21 -5.03 10.49 0.62
C VAL A 21 -3.65 10.87 0.10
N LEU A 22 -3.17 10.16 -0.93
CA LEU A 22 -1.93 10.52 -1.63
C LEU A 22 -2.05 11.94 -2.19
N LYS A 23 -1.17 12.83 -1.76
CA LYS A 23 -1.05 14.20 -2.28
C LYS A 23 0.17 14.24 -3.19
N ILE A 24 -0.02 14.76 -4.40
CA ILE A 24 1.06 14.97 -5.37
C ILE A 24 1.27 16.46 -5.48
N GLU A 25 2.53 16.89 -5.50
CA GLU A 25 2.93 18.28 -5.71
C GLU A 25 3.42 18.46 -7.14
N CYS A 26 3.11 19.62 -7.71
CA CYS A 26 3.57 20.01 -9.03
C CYS A 26 5.09 20.26 -8.97
N PRO A 27 5.90 19.62 -9.83
CA PRO A 27 7.34 19.83 -9.82
C PRO A 27 7.76 21.23 -10.27
N GLU A 28 6.89 21.94 -11.00
CA GLU A 28 7.19 23.28 -11.52
C GLU A 28 6.89 24.40 -10.51
N CYS A 29 5.73 24.36 -9.85
CA CYS A 29 5.28 25.46 -8.98
C CYS A 29 5.04 25.06 -7.51
N GLY A 30 5.17 23.78 -7.16
CA GLY A 30 4.91 23.27 -5.80
C GLY A 30 3.43 23.23 -5.39
N ALA A 31 2.51 23.76 -6.20
CA ALA A 31 1.08 23.66 -5.93
C ALA A 31 0.60 22.19 -5.97
N LYS A 32 -0.55 21.91 -5.36
CA LYS A 32 -1.13 20.57 -5.38
C LYS A 32 -1.50 20.16 -6.81
N ALA A 33 -1.26 18.91 -7.15
CA ALA A 33 -1.70 18.31 -8.40
C ALA A 33 -2.86 17.32 -8.18
N VAL A 34 -3.80 17.31 -9.12
CA VAL A 34 -4.96 16.42 -9.14
C VAL A 34 -4.68 15.23 -10.05
N ILE A 35 -4.86 14.01 -9.52
CA ILE A 35 -4.76 12.77 -10.29
C ILE A 35 -5.99 12.66 -11.21
N ARG A 36 -5.75 12.63 -12.52
CA ARG A 36 -6.80 12.49 -13.55
C ARG A 36 -7.03 11.04 -13.95
N LYS A 37 -5.95 10.26 -14.06
CA LYS A 37 -5.99 8.86 -14.48
C LYS A 37 -4.87 8.08 -13.82
N THR A 38 -5.15 6.84 -13.43
CA THR A 38 -4.13 5.88 -13.01
C THR A 38 -4.12 4.73 -14.01
N ASN A 39 -3.03 4.59 -14.75
CA ASN A 39 -2.80 3.47 -15.66
C ASN A 39 -2.02 2.38 -14.93
N ARG A 40 -2.70 1.30 -14.52
CA ARG A 40 -2.07 0.18 -13.82
C ARG A 40 -1.44 -0.78 -14.83
N LYS A 41 -0.11 -0.87 -14.82
CA LYS A 41 0.66 -1.79 -15.67
C LYS A 41 0.83 -3.15 -14.99
N HIS A 42 1.09 -3.13 -13.69
CA HIS A 42 1.26 -4.31 -12.85
C HIS A 42 0.63 -4.04 -11.48
N ARG A 43 0.49 -5.07 -10.64
CA ARG A 43 0.02 -4.93 -9.25
C ARG A 43 0.85 -3.93 -8.42
N GLN A 44 2.11 -3.76 -8.80
CA GLN A 44 3.11 -2.95 -8.09
C GLN A 44 3.60 -1.74 -8.88
N ILE A 45 3.12 -1.53 -10.11
CA ILE A 45 3.62 -0.48 -11.00
C ILE A 45 2.41 0.20 -11.68
N ALA A 46 2.32 1.51 -11.53
CA ALA A 46 1.30 2.31 -12.19
C ALA A 46 1.86 3.66 -12.68
N ASP A 47 1.36 4.14 -13.81
CA ASP A 47 1.56 5.53 -14.22
C ASP A 47 0.39 6.37 -13.72
N ILE A 48 0.69 7.51 -13.12
CA ILE A 48 -0.29 8.45 -12.58
C ILE A 48 -0.22 9.72 -13.41
N TYR A 49 -1.32 10.03 -14.11
CA TYR A 49 -1.48 11.25 -14.89
C TYR A 49 -2.06 12.34 -14.00
N CYS A 50 -1.34 13.43 -13.88
CA CYS A 50 -1.62 14.54 -12.99
C CYS A 50 -1.83 15.84 -13.77
N ALA A 51 -2.63 16.73 -13.21
CA ALA A 51 -2.75 18.12 -13.66
C ALA A 51 -2.59 19.03 -12.45
N CYS A 52 -1.76 20.06 -12.55
CA CYS A 52 -1.61 21.09 -11.53
C CYS A 52 -2.98 21.72 -11.22
N ALA A 53 -3.27 21.97 -9.94
CA ALA A 53 -4.50 22.63 -9.51
C ALA A 53 -4.42 24.16 -9.67
N ASP A 54 -3.21 24.71 -9.73
CA ASP A 54 -3.00 26.11 -10.06
C ASP A 54 -3.23 26.32 -11.57
N VAL A 55 -4.22 27.15 -11.88
CA VAL A 55 -4.67 27.42 -13.26
C VAL A 55 -3.61 28.16 -14.06
N GLU A 56 -2.83 29.02 -13.40
CA GLU A 56 -1.73 29.77 -14.05
C GLU A 56 -0.58 28.83 -14.43
N CYS A 57 -0.30 27.83 -13.58
CA CYS A 57 0.70 26.82 -13.88
C CYS A 57 0.22 25.84 -14.97
N GLY A 58 -0.99 25.29 -14.82
CA GLY A 58 -1.63 24.40 -15.80
C GLY A 58 -0.85 23.11 -16.13
N TYR A 59 0.27 22.82 -15.46
CA TYR A 59 1.19 21.76 -15.86
C TYR A 59 0.54 20.38 -15.76
N THR A 60 0.61 19.62 -16.85
CA THR A 60 0.13 18.24 -16.92
C THR A 60 1.29 17.29 -17.09
N PHE A 61 1.39 16.29 -16.22
CA PHE A 61 2.57 15.43 -16.14
C PHE A 61 2.20 14.01 -15.73
N VAL A 62 3.15 13.09 -15.93
CA VAL A 62 3.01 11.68 -15.58
C VAL A 62 4.08 11.31 -14.55
N MET A 63 3.67 10.64 -13.48
CA MET A 63 4.57 10.06 -12.49
C MET A 63 4.47 8.54 -12.49
N ASN A 64 5.56 7.83 -12.20
CA ASN A 64 5.52 6.39 -11.99
C ASN A 64 5.43 6.09 -10.49
N LEU A 65 4.38 5.38 -10.08
CA LEU A 65 4.23 4.83 -8.75
C LEU A 65 4.66 3.36 -8.77
N THR A 66 5.76 3.09 -8.07
CA THR A 66 6.39 1.75 -8.03
C THR A 66 6.56 1.30 -6.59
N PHE A 67 6.15 0.07 -6.29
CA PHE A 67 6.47 -0.58 -5.03
C PHE A 67 7.99 -0.74 -4.91
N SER A 68 8.56 -0.25 -3.80
CA SER A 68 9.99 -0.37 -3.53
C SER A 68 10.29 -1.63 -2.73
N HIS A 69 9.92 -1.65 -1.45
CA HIS A 69 10.17 -2.77 -0.55
C HIS A 69 9.19 -2.76 0.62
N THR A 70 9.15 -3.87 1.34
CA THR A 70 8.32 -4.07 2.52
C THR A 70 9.10 -3.68 3.78
N LEU A 71 8.59 -2.72 4.56
CA LEU A 71 9.18 -2.39 5.88
C LEU A 71 8.77 -3.38 6.98
N SER A 72 7.51 -3.81 6.95
CA SER A 72 6.98 -4.85 7.83
C SER A 72 6.08 -5.77 7.00
N PRO A 73 6.27 -7.10 7.05
CA PRO A 73 5.50 -8.04 6.25
C PRO A 73 4.01 -7.96 6.59
N SER A 74 3.17 -8.35 5.62
CA SER A 74 1.73 -8.42 5.86
C SER A 74 1.44 -9.42 6.97
N ALA A 75 0.48 -9.11 7.85
CA ALA A 75 -0.06 -10.09 8.78
C ALA A 75 -0.64 -11.32 8.06
N LYS A 76 -1.05 -11.17 6.79
CA LYS A 76 -1.51 -12.29 5.94
C LYS A 76 -0.40 -13.28 5.59
N THR A 77 0.85 -12.86 5.69
CA THR A 77 2.02 -13.72 5.43
C THR A 77 2.66 -14.26 6.70
N GLY A 78 2.07 -14.00 7.88
CA GLY A 78 2.62 -14.42 9.18
C GLY A 78 2.80 -15.94 9.30
N ASP A 79 1.77 -16.71 8.92
CA ASP A 79 1.82 -18.18 8.98
C ASP A 79 2.89 -18.76 8.06
N GLN A 80 3.03 -18.19 6.85
CA GLN A 80 4.06 -18.61 5.90
C GLN A 80 5.46 -18.31 6.45
N LEU A 81 5.62 -17.17 7.13
CA LEU A 81 6.87 -16.79 7.78
C LEU A 81 7.20 -17.74 8.93
N LEU A 82 6.22 -18.03 9.80
CA LEU A 82 6.33 -19.02 10.88
C LEU A 82 6.70 -20.41 10.35
N GLN A 83 6.00 -20.90 9.34
CA GLN A 83 6.31 -22.19 8.71
C GLN A 83 7.71 -22.20 8.12
N THR A 84 8.12 -21.12 7.44
CA THR A 84 9.47 -21.01 6.86
C THR A 84 10.54 -21.04 7.95
N VAL A 85 10.33 -20.34 9.06
CA VAL A 85 11.24 -20.35 10.21
C VAL A 85 11.34 -21.75 10.79
N LEU A 86 10.21 -22.40 11.11
CA LEU A 86 10.18 -23.77 11.65
C LEU A 86 10.87 -24.77 10.71
N ASN A 87 10.64 -24.67 9.39
CA ASN A 87 11.24 -25.55 8.40
C ASN A 87 12.76 -25.40 8.32
N ASN A 88 13.30 -24.21 8.57
CA ASN A 88 14.74 -23.94 8.53
C ASN A 88 15.48 -24.28 9.85
N LEU A 89 14.76 -24.55 10.94
CA LEU A 89 15.38 -24.99 12.20
C LEU A 89 15.88 -26.43 12.12
N LYS A 90 17.02 -26.70 12.76
CA LYS A 90 17.50 -28.08 12.99
C LYS A 90 16.54 -28.81 13.95
N PRO A 91 16.49 -30.15 13.93
CA PRO A 91 15.58 -30.92 14.79
C PRO A 91 15.67 -30.56 16.29
N GLU A 92 16.88 -30.38 16.82
CA GLU A 92 17.10 -29.97 18.21
C GLU A 92 16.54 -28.57 18.51
N GLN A 93 16.71 -27.62 17.58
CA GLN A 93 16.22 -26.24 17.73
C GLN A 93 14.70 -26.17 17.67
N ARG A 94 14.05 -27.04 16.88
CA ARG A 94 12.59 -27.16 16.88
C ARG A 94 12.07 -27.62 18.24
N GLN A 95 12.75 -28.59 18.86
CA GLN A 95 12.35 -29.08 20.17
C GLN A 95 12.50 -27.99 21.25
N MET A 96 13.60 -27.23 21.23
CA MET A 96 13.76 -26.06 22.11
C MET A 96 12.67 -25.01 21.88
N ALA A 97 12.33 -24.70 20.62
CA ALA A 97 11.27 -23.73 20.31
C ALA A 97 9.91 -24.19 20.84
N LEU A 98 9.58 -25.48 20.73
CA LEU A 98 8.35 -26.05 21.30
C LEU A 98 8.32 -25.96 22.82
N ASP A 99 9.44 -26.20 23.48
CA ASP A 99 9.56 -26.14 24.93
C ASP A 99 9.35 -24.71 25.47
N LEU A 100 9.96 -23.72 24.80
CA LEU A 100 9.76 -22.30 25.11
C LEU A 100 8.30 -21.87 24.98
N LEU A 101 7.61 -22.30 23.90
CA LEU A 101 6.19 -21.99 23.69
C LEU A 101 5.28 -22.61 24.74
N ARG A 102 5.60 -23.82 25.22
CA ARG A 102 4.85 -24.49 26.31
C ARG A 102 5.05 -23.78 27.65
N THR A 103 6.27 -23.34 27.93
CA THR A 103 6.61 -22.67 29.20
C THR A 103 5.98 -21.28 29.30
N ALA A 104 5.89 -20.55 28.20
CA ALA A 104 5.28 -19.21 28.17
C ALA A 104 3.75 -19.19 28.27
N ALA A 105 3.10 -20.35 28.13
CA ALA A 105 1.64 -20.50 28.20
C ALA A 105 1.11 -20.89 29.60
N ALA A 106 2.01 -21.09 30.57
CA ALA A 106 1.71 -21.33 31.98
C ALA A 106 1.85 -20.04 32.80
#